data_AF-A0A8T7HZ55-F1
#
_entry.id   AF-A0A8T7HZ55-F1
#
_cell.length_a   1.000
_cell.length_b   1.000
_cell.length_c   1.000
_cell.angle_alpha   90.00
_cell.angle_beta   90.00
_cell.angle_gamma   90.00
#
_symmetry.space_group_name_H-M   'P 1'
#
loop_
_entity.id
_entity.type
_entity.pdbx_description
1 polymer ?
#
loop_
_entity_poly.entity_id
_entity_poly.type
_entity_poly.pdbx_seq_one_letter_code
_entity_poly.pdbx_strand_id
1 'polypeptide(L)'
;MPLHHQLNLALWQSIYRLHHMRRSSFIWLAVYLAVGCVVFIICGSALLHHQEGIKQALLNYLFPESWQAISEQLLRFFFESQAQQVLANLIISGSLVVASLFLFPIKERLSYAFEQDLKLPLGSARELPLWQQGLEEARLLFFYVTAQMAILWIGYYPYAWATQLSVILSYLFLFYTFALDIIAPTLQRHQYSYGRINKLLGKNLAASLSFGALFSLPALLIGQWLLAQEDYNLLEVSVTLFIINLFFIAISIPVATYIAVQLAHNSKPLAPVSSIVTWLSYSVGLILFVTGTMLHARLIQSMHHKSQVLKANYSLDWDSFEFRFGSLSDALSGKNFGKIEFDLVIENPTEYDLVFERSLILIEKNAVTISEITVQGFQVPAQNEHHIKMEIDAISDFSSISDFSTALKDWRIELRIELFPDIPFIIALYGNES
;
A
#
# COMPACT_ATOMS: atom_id res chain seq x y z
N MET A 1 -20.82 21.19 15.31
CA MET A 1 -22.18 21.05 14.72
C MET A 1 -22.72 19.66 15.05
N PRO A 2 -24.05 19.45 15.17
CA PRO A 2 -24.59 18.11 15.39
C PRO A 2 -24.33 17.18 14.19
N LEU A 3 -24.27 15.87 14.43
CA LEU A 3 -23.88 14.85 13.44
C LEU A 3 -24.71 14.91 12.15
N HIS A 4 -26.05 14.96 12.27
CA HIS A 4 -26.94 15.02 11.10
C HIS A 4 -26.66 16.24 10.21
N HIS A 5 -26.29 17.38 10.81
CA HIS A 5 -25.98 18.60 10.07
C HIS A 5 -24.63 18.50 9.36
N GLN A 6 -23.65 17.84 9.98
CA GLN A 6 -22.36 17.53 9.34
C GLN A 6 -22.55 16.64 8.12
N LEU A 7 -23.34 15.57 8.24
CA LEU A 7 -23.63 14.66 7.13
C LEU A 7 -24.41 15.36 6.01
N ASN A 8 -25.45 16.13 6.35
CA ASN A 8 -26.23 16.90 5.37
C ASN A 8 -25.36 17.94 4.64
N LEU A 9 -24.46 18.62 5.37
CA LEU A 9 -23.52 19.56 4.77
C LEU A 9 -22.62 18.86 3.75
N ALA A 10 -22.00 17.74 4.13
CA ALA A 10 -21.02 17.04 3.30
C ALA A 10 -21.63 16.30 2.10
N LEU A 11 -22.78 15.64 2.30
CA LEU A 11 -23.37 14.71 1.31
C LEU A 11 -24.43 15.34 0.41
N TRP A 12 -25.00 16.49 0.80
CA TRP A 12 -26.13 17.07 0.06
C TRP A 12 -25.94 18.55 -0.25
N GLN A 13 -25.84 19.37 0.79
CA GLN A 13 -25.84 20.83 0.60
C GLN A 13 -24.65 21.29 -0.24
N SER A 14 -23.47 20.74 0.00
CA SER A 14 -22.25 21.08 -0.73
C SER A 14 -22.32 20.67 -2.20
N ILE A 15 -22.84 19.48 -2.52
CA ILE A 15 -23.04 19.00 -3.88
C ILE A 15 -24.06 19.88 -4.62
N TYR A 16 -25.19 20.19 -3.98
CA TYR A 16 -26.23 21.03 -4.56
C TYR A 16 -25.71 22.41 -4.99
N ARG A 17 -24.67 22.93 -4.30
CA ARG A 17 -24.06 24.21 -4.65
C ARG A 17 -23.24 24.19 -5.94
N LEU A 18 -22.88 23.03 -6.47
CA LEU A 18 -22.25 22.93 -7.79
C LEU A 18 -23.13 23.54 -8.89
N HIS A 19 -24.46 23.45 -8.79
CA HIS A 19 -25.38 24.09 -9.74
C HIS A 19 -25.27 25.62 -9.80
N HIS A 20 -24.64 26.24 -8.80
CA HIS A 20 -24.45 27.68 -8.73
C HIS A 20 -23.08 28.13 -9.23
N MET A 21 -22.25 27.22 -9.76
CA MET A 21 -21.01 27.60 -10.46
C MET A 21 -21.33 28.55 -11.61
N ARG A 22 -20.62 29.67 -11.69
CA ARG A 22 -20.69 30.58 -12.83
C ARG A 22 -19.55 30.28 -13.79
N ARG A 23 -19.53 31.05 -14.87
CA ARG A 23 -18.54 30.93 -15.95
C ARG A 23 -17.09 31.02 -15.44
N SER A 24 -16.82 31.83 -14.41
CA SER A 24 -15.47 32.01 -13.85
C SER A 24 -14.95 30.71 -13.24
N SER A 25 -15.68 30.11 -12.30
CA SER A 25 -15.30 28.81 -11.72
C SER A 25 -15.27 27.70 -12.76
N PHE A 26 -16.19 27.71 -13.73
CA PHE A 26 -16.20 26.69 -14.77
C PHE A 26 -14.94 26.74 -15.65
N ILE A 27 -14.47 27.94 -16.00
CA ILE A 27 -13.21 28.10 -16.74
C ILE A 27 -12.04 27.54 -15.93
N TRP A 28 -11.94 27.88 -14.64
CA TRP A 28 -10.85 27.35 -13.81
C TRP A 28 -10.94 25.84 -13.57
N LEU A 29 -12.15 25.27 -13.52
CA LEU A 29 -12.36 23.83 -13.47
C LEU A 29 -11.85 23.16 -14.75
N ALA A 30 -12.19 23.72 -15.91
CA ALA A 30 -11.72 23.23 -17.20
C ALA A 30 -10.18 23.36 -17.33
N VAL A 31 -9.60 24.46 -16.86
CA VAL A 31 -8.13 24.65 -16.81
C VAL A 31 -7.49 23.62 -15.88
N TYR A 32 -8.06 23.38 -14.70
CA TYR A 32 -7.56 22.38 -13.75
C TYR A 32 -7.55 20.98 -14.38
N LEU A 33 -8.65 20.57 -15.00
CA LEU A 33 -8.75 19.30 -15.70
C LEU A 33 -7.78 19.22 -16.89
N ALA A 34 -7.69 20.27 -17.71
CA ALA A 34 -6.80 20.26 -18.88
C ALA A 34 -5.33 20.16 -18.48
N VAL A 35 -4.87 21.01 -17.56
CA VAL A 35 -3.48 20.99 -17.07
C VAL A 35 -3.20 19.71 -16.31
N GLY A 36 -4.13 19.26 -15.46
CA GLY A 36 -4.02 17.98 -14.76
C GLY A 36 -3.87 16.81 -15.73
N CYS A 37 -4.73 16.70 -16.74
CA CYS A 37 -4.63 15.66 -17.76
C CYS A 37 -3.29 15.75 -18.50
N VAL A 38 -2.81 16.94 -18.86
CA VAL A 38 -1.49 17.09 -19.51
C VAL A 38 -0.37 16.59 -18.60
N VAL A 39 -0.35 17.01 -17.32
CA VAL A 39 0.66 16.55 -16.35
C VAL A 39 0.61 15.04 -16.17
N PHE A 40 -0.58 14.48 -15.94
CA PHE A 40 -0.73 13.04 -15.71
C PHE A 40 -0.50 12.19 -16.95
N ILE A 41 -0.87 12.66 -18.15
CA ILE A 41 -0.56 11.96 -19.42
C ILE A 41 0.94 12.02 -19.70
N ILE A 42 1.60 13.17 -19.51
CA ILE A 42 3.06 13.27 -19.71
C ILE A 42 3.78 12.38 -18.70
N CYS A 43 3.46 12.48 -17.41
CA CYS A 43 4.08 11.66 -16.37
C CYS A 43 3.77 10.17 -16.56
N GLY A 44 2.51 9.81 -16.85
CA GLY A 44 2.08 8.44 -17.06
C GLY A 44 2.70 7.83 -18.32
N SER A 45 2.72 8.56 -19.43
CA SER A 45 3.37 8.14 -20.67
C SER A 45 4.88 7.98 -20.48
N ALA A 46 5.53 8.92 -19.78
CA ALA A 46 6.95 8.80 -19.47
C ALA A 46 7.24 7.57 -18.60
N LEU A 47 6.41 7.32 -17.59
CA LEU A 47 6.52 6.14 -16.74
C LEU A 47 6.29 4.84 -17.53
N LEU A 48 5.30 4.78 -18.42
CA LEU A 48 5.01 3.59 -19.23
C LEU A 48 6.09 3.29 -20.27
N HIS A 49 6.56 4.31 -21.01
CA HIS A 49 7.52 4.11 -22.10
C HIS A 49 8.97 3.99 -21.63
N HIS A 50 9.28 4.54 -20.45
CA HIS A 50 10.63 4.53 -19.90
C HIS A 50 10.71 3.82 -18.55
N GLN A 51 9.78 2.90 -18.26
CA GLN A 51 9.71 2.20 -16.98
C GLN A 51 11.04 1.56 -16.60
N GLU A 52 11.63 0.77 -17.49
CA GLU A 52 12.90 0.09 -17.24
C GLU A 52 14.06 1.08 -17.06
N GLY A 53 14.12 2.13 -17.89
CA GLY A 53 15.16 3.15 -17.80
C GLY A 53 15.08 3.97 -16.51
N ILE A 54 13.86 4.38 -16.11
CA ILE A 54 13.61 5.13 -14.87
C ILE A 54 13.89 4.23 -13.66
N LYS A 55 13.41 2.98 -13.69
CA LYS A 55 13.68 1.97 -12.65
C LYS A 55 15.18 1.77 -12.49
N GLN A 56 15.91 1.48 -13.58
CA GLN A 56 17.34 1.25 -13.52
C GLN A 56 18.12 2.48 -13.07
N ALA A 57 17.73 3.69 -13.52
CA ALA A 57 18.34 4.93 -13.07
C ALA A 57 18.14 5.17 -11.56
N LEU A 58 16.93 4.92 -11.04
CA LEU A 58 16.63 4.99 -9.62
C LEU A 58 17.41 3.96 -8.82
N LEU A 59 17.46 2.71 -9.30
CA LEU A 59 18.20 1.63 -8.66
C LEU A 59 19.70 1.91 -8.62
N ASN A 60 20.29 2.36 -9.72
CA ASN A 60 21.70 2.75 -9.80
C ASN A 60 22.04 3.95 -8.89
N TYR A 61 21.10 4.88 -8.71
CA TYR A 61 21.32 6.07 -7.88
C TYR A 61 21.14 5.79 -6.38
N LEU A 62 20.14 4.98 -6.02
CA LEU A 62 19.75 4.75 -4.63
C LEU A 62 20.46 3.54 -4.01
N PHE A 63 20.86 2.55 -4.81
CA PHE A 63 21.35 1.27 -4.32
C PHE A 63 22.61 0.80 -5.06
N PRO A 64 23.54 0.13 -4.36
CA PRO A 64 24.62 -0.59 -5.04
C PRO A 64 24.06 -1.73 -5.88
N GLU A 65 24.79 -2.16 -6.93
CA GLU A 65 24.34 -3.21 -7.86
C GLU A 65 23.89 -4.50 -7.16
N SER A 66 24.59 -4.91 -6.09
CA SER A 66 24.25 -6.10 -5.30
C SER A 66 22.88 -6.03 -4.61
N TRP A 67 22.31 -4.82 -4.43
CA TRP A 67 21.02 -4.59 -3.78
C TRP A 67 19.87 -4.45 -4.78
N GLN A 68 20.15 -4.32 -6.08
CA GLN A 68 19.11 -4.04 -7.07
C GLN A 68 18.11 -5.19 -7.22
N ALA A 69 18.60 -6.43 -7.40
CA ALA A 69 17.73 -7.61 -7.47
C ALA A 69 16.86 -7.77 -6.22
N ILE A 70 17.41 -7.43 -5.06
CA ILE A 70 16.75 -7.55 -3.75
C ILE A 70 15.67 -6.47 -3.61
N SER A 71 15.94 -5.25 -4.08
CA SER A 71 14.94 -4.19 -4.10
C SER A 71 13.74 -4.54 -4.97
N GLU A 72 13.94 -5.30 -6.05
CA GLU A 72 12.85 -5.80 -6.89
C GLU A 72 12.02 -6.87 -6.20
N GLN A 73 12.67 -7.82 -5.52
CA GLN A 73 11.98 -8.81 -4.70
C GLN A 73 11.23 -8.16 -3.55
N LEU A 74 11.80 -7.11 -2.95
CA LEU A 74 11.15 -6.33 -1.91
C LEU A 74 9.93 -5.57 -2.42
N LEU A 75 10.01 -5.04 -3.64
CA LEU A 75 8.87 -4.41 -4.29
C LEU A 75 7.76 -5.44 -4.52
N ARG A 76 8.08 -6.65 -4.99
CA ARG A 76 7.10 -7.74 -5.16
C ARG A 76 6.48 -8.15 -3.82
N PHE A 77 7.33 -8.44 -2.83
CA PHE A 77 6.90 -8.74 -1.46
C PHE A 77 5.99 -7.65 -0.91
N PHE A 78 6.32 -6.38 -1.12
CA PHE A 78 5.50 -5.25 -0.71
C PHE A 78 4.11 -5.28 -1.33
N PHE A 79 4.00 -5.59 -2.63
CA PHE A 79 2.70 -5.66 -3.30
C PHE A 79 1.90 -6.91 -2.93
N GLU A 80 2.56 -8.06 -2.81
CA GLU A 80 1.90 -9.33 -2.48
C GLU A 80 1.45 -9.41 -1.01
N SER A 81 2.22 -8.80 -0.10
CA SER A 81 1.91 -8.81 1.34
C SER A 81 0.78 -7.85 1.74
N GLN A 82 0.39 -6.92 0.87
CA GLN A 82 -0.61 -5.91 1.18
C GLN A 82 -1.96 -6.27 0.56
N ALA A 83 -3.03 -6.06 1.32
CA ALA A 83 -4.38 -6.20 0.77
C ALA A 83 -4.57 -5.23 -0.42
N GLN A 84 -5.20 -5.70 -1.50
CA GLN A 84 -5.44 -4.89 -2.71
C GLN A 84 -6.07 -3.53 -2.41
N GLN A 85 -6.92 -3.45 -1.37
CA GLN A 85 -7.55 -2.22 -0.92
C GLN A 85 -6.52 -1.21 -0.37
N VAL A 86 -5.51 -1.68 0.37
CA VAL A 86 -4.43 -0.83 0.89
C VAL A 86 -3.58 -0.29 -0.27
N LEU A 87 -3.30 -1.10 -1.28
CA LEU A 87 -2.59 -0.68 -2.48
C LEU A 87 -3.37 0.36 -3.30
N ALA A 88 -4.66 0.13 -3.55
CA ALA A 88 -5.52 1.10 -4.21
C ALA A 88 -5.58 2.42 -3.42
N ASN A 89 -5.70 2.36 -2.08
CA ASN A 89 -5.64 3.52 -1.20
C ASN A 89 -4.30 4.26 -1.31
N LEU A 90 -3.18 3.54 -1.39
CA LEU A 90 -1.85 4.10 -1.54
C LEU A 90 -1.68 4.82 -2.88
N ILE A 91 -2.11 4.20 -3.99
CA ILE A 91 -2.07 4.78 -5.34
C ILE A 91 -2.91 6.07 -5.36
N ILE A 92 -4.15 6.03 -4.86
CA ILE A 92 -5.04 7.19 -4.84
C ILE A 92 -4.47 8.30 -3.94
N SER A 93 -3.94 7.96 -2.76
CA SER A 93 -3.26 8.92 -1.88
C SER A 93 -2.05 9.55 -2.56
N GLY A 94 -1.24 8.75 -3.26
CA GLY A 94 -0.08 9.22 -4.02
C GLY A 94 -0.48 10.19 -5.12
N SER A 95 -1.55 9.88 -5.86
CA SER A 95 -2.08 10.78 -6.89
C SER A 95 -2.56 12.11 -6.32
N LEU A 96 -3.17 12.11 -5.12
CA LEU A 96 -3.58 13.32 -4.42
C LEU A 96 -2.38 14.19 -4.06
N VAL A 97 -1.31 13.59 -3.52
CA VAL A 97 -0.06 14.30 -3.19
C VAL A 97 0.57 14.90 -4.44
N VAL A 98 0.63 14.15 -5.54
CA VAL A 98 1.16 14.63 -6.83
C VAL A 98 0.30 15.78 -7.38
N ALA A 99 -1.03 15.64 -7.37
CA ALA A 99 -1.94 16.68 -7.79
C ALA A 99 -1.79 17.95 -6.93
N SER A 100 -1.61 17.81 -5.61
CA SER A 100 -1.33 18.93 -4.73
C SER A 100 0.00 19.59 -5.04
N LEU A 101 1.07 18.84 -5.30
CA LEU A 101 2.37 19.43 -5.58
C LEU A 101 2.39 20.24 -6.89
N PHE A 102 1.76 19.72 -7.96
CA PHE A 102 1.81 20.35 -9.29
C PHE A 102 0.65 21.28 -9.60
N LEU A 103 -0.55 21.03 -9.06
CA LEU A 103 -1.77 21.75 -9.43
C LEU A 103 -2.26 22.69 -8.32
N PHE A 104 -1.52 22.84 -7.21
CA PHE A 104 -1.92 23.72 -6.10
C PHE A 104 -2.29 25.15 -6.53
N PRO A 105 -1.51 25.86 -7.38
CA PRO A 105 -1.89 27.21 -7.77
C PRO A 105 -3.24 27.28 -8.51
N ILE A 106 -3.54 26.27 -9.32
CA ILE A 106 -4.79 26.20 -10.08
C ILE A 106 -5.95 25.78 -9.16
N LYS A 107 -5.70 24.83 -8.25
CA LYS A 107 -6.63 24.43 -7.17
C LYS A 107 -7.08 25.65 -6.37
N GLU A 108 -6.13 26.50 -5.99
CA GLU A 108 -6.40 27.72 -5.22
C GLU A 108 -7.23 28.74 -6.02
N ARG A 109 -6.88 28.97 -7.29
CA ARG A 109 -7.65 29.86 -8.18
C ARG A 109 -9.08 29.39 -8.42
N LEU A 110 -9.28 28.08 -8.60
CA LEU A 110 -10.61 27.49 -8.74
C LEU A 110 -11.44 27.68 -7.46
N SER A 111 -10.86 27.37 -6.30
CA SER A 111 -11.51 27.60 -5.01
C SER A 111 -11.90 29.06 -4.82
N TYR A 112 -11.01 30.00 -5.17
CA TYR A 112 -11.27 31.43 -5.07
C TYR A 112 -12.38 31.90 -6.00
N ALA A 113 -12.35 31.49 -7.27
CA ALA A 113 -13.41 31.82 -8.22
C ALA A 113 -14.78 31.34 -7.71
N PHE A 114 -14.84 30.14 -7.13
CA PHE A 114 -16.08 29.57 -6.61
C PHE A 114 -16.58 30.29 -5.35
N GLU A 115 -15.67 30.66 -4.46
CA GLU A 115 -15.99 31.48 -3.29
C GLU A 115 -16.63 32.82 -3.70
N GLN A 116 -16.08 33.47 -4.73
CA GLN A 116 -16.62 34.72 -5.28
C GLN A 116 -18.00 34.52 -5.94
N ASP A 117 -18.17 33.45 -6.71
CA ASP A 117 -19.43 33.13 -7.39
C ASP A 117 -20.60 32.98 -6.39
N LEU A 118 -20.31 32.40 -5.22
CA LEU A 118 -21.27 32.23 -4.13
C LEU A 118 -21.35 33.42 -3.17
N LYS A 119 -20.54 34.47 -3.36
CA LYS A 119 -20.45 35.65 -2.48
C LYS A 119 -20.30 35.28 -1.00
N LEU A 120 -19.47 34.28 -0.72
CA LEU A 120 -19.26 33.78 0.64
C LEU A 120 -18.33 34.73 1.42
N PRO A 121 -18.77 35.36 2.52
CA PRO A 121 -17.98 36.34 3.23
C PRO A 121 -17.15 35.68 4.35
N LEU A 122 -15.91 35.30 4.04
CA LEU A 122 -14.95 34.87 5.07
C LEU A 122 -13.95 35.97 5.48
N GLY A 123 -13.96 37.11 4.78
CA GLY A 123 -13.07 38.25 5.03
C GLY A 123 -12.22 38.61 3.82
N SER A 124 -11.25 39.50 4.00
CA SER A 124 -10.28 39.83 2.95
C SER A 124 -9.31 38.67 2.77
N ALA A 125 -9.29 38.06 1.58
CA ALA A 125 -8.31 37.05 1.21
C ALA A 125 -6.88 37.60 1.40
N ARG A 126 -6.07 36.89 2.19
CA ARG A 126 -4.65 37.18 2.39
C ARG A 126 -3.89 35.87 2.37
N GLU A 127 -3.32 35.57 1.21
CA GLU A 127 -2.49 34.38 1.03
C GLU A 127 -1.30 34.39 1.99
N LEU A 128 -0.95 33.21 2.50
CA LEU A 128 0.28 33.02 3.26
C LEU A 128 1.49 33.22 2.32
N PRO A 129 2.63 33.72 2.82
CA PRO A 129 3.89 33.71 2.06
C PRO A 129 4.21 32.31 1.54
N LEU A 130 4.77 32.22 0.31
CA LEU A 130 5.07 30.93 -0.34
C LEU A 130 5.93 29.99 0.51
N TRP A 131 6.91 30.51 1.27
CA TRP A 131 7.73 29.69 2.15
C TRP A 131 6.93 29.06 3.31
N GLN A 132 5.91 29.76 3.81
CA GLN A 132 5.02 29.21 4.85
C GLN A 132 4.14 28.13 4.25
N GLN A 133 3.60 28.36 3.05
CA GLN A 133 2.84 27.33 2.32
C GLN A 133 3.70 26.09 2.10
N GLY A 134 4.92 26.24 1.59
CA GLY A 134 5.85 25.12 1.39
C GLY A 134 6.19 24.36 2.67
N LEU A 135 6.43 25.05 3.80
CA LEU A 135 6.69 24.41 5.08
C LEU A 135 5.47 23.62 5.59
N GLU A 136 4.29 24.18 5.40
CA GLU A 136 3.03 23.58 5.80
C GLU A 136 2.68 22.34 4.94
N GLU A 137 2.93 22.39 3.63
CA GLU A 137 2.84 21.21 2.74
C GLU A 137 3.88 20.15 3.09
N ALA A 138 5.12 20.52 3.46
CA ALA A 138 6.13 19.57 3.89
C ALA A 138 5.75 18.84 5.18
N ARG A 139 5.12 19.53 6.13
CA ARG A 139 4.56 18.90 7.35
C ARG A 139 3.44 17.93 7.02
N LEU A 140 2.57 18.32 6.09
CA LEU A 140 1.50 17.44 5.62
C LEU A 140 2.10 16.18 4.99
N LEU A 141 3.08 16.31 4.08
CA LEU A 141 3.79 15.18 3.48
C LEU A 141 4.40 14.25 4.54
N PHE A 142 5.07 14.81 5.56
CA PHE A 142 5.64 14.01 6.65
C PHE A 142 4.57 13.23 7.42
N PHE A 143 3.41 13.85 7.67
CA PHE A 143 2.27 13.18 8.27
C PHE A 143 1.75 12.04 7.38
N TYR A 144 1.65 12.26 6.06
CA TYR A 144 1.28 11.23 5.08
C TYR A 144 2.23 10.03 5.12
N VAL A 145 3.53 10.28 4.98
CA VAL A 145 4.54 9.23 4.97
C VAL A 145 4.51 8.45 6.28
N THR A 146 4.49 9.13 7.43
CA THR A 146 4.49 8.49 8.75
C THR A 146 3.26 7.60 8.95
N ALA A 147 2.07 8.09 8.61
CA ALA A 147 0.84 7.32 8.76
C ALA A 147 0.82 6.11 7.82
N GLN A 148 1.23 6.28 6.56
CA GLN A 148 1.27 5.18 5.60
C GLN A 148 2.28 4.11 6.01
N MET A 149 3.46 4.49 6.49
CA MET A 149 4.44 3.53 7.03
C MET A 149 3.86 2.70 8.17
N ALA A 150 3.13 3.32 9.09
CA ALA A 150 2.50 2.58 10.19
C ALA A 150 1.40 1.63 9.68
N ILE A 151 0.56 2.08 8.74
CA ILE A 151 -0.51 1.27 8.13
C ILE A 151 0.07 0.06 7.40
N LEU A 152 1.10 0.26 6.58
CA LEU A 152 1.78 -0.78 5.82
C LEU A 152 2.46 -1.79 6.75
N TRP A 153 3.11 -1.30 7.82
CA TRP A 153 3.74 -2.16 8.81
C TRP A 153 2.74 -3.12 9.48
N ILE A 154 1.56 -2.60 9.85
CA ILE A 154 0.48 -3.45 10.38
C ILE A 154 0.04 -4.47 9.33
N GLY A 155 -0.01 -4.07 8.05
CA GLY A 155 -0.41 -4.93 6.94
C GLY A 155 0.53 -6.11 6.66
N TYR A 156 1.81 -6.06 7.04
CA TYR A 156 2.74 -7.17 6.80
C TYR A 156 2.48 -8.42 7.65
N TYR A 157 1.74 -8.29 8.76
CA TYR A 157 1.46 -9.43 9.62
C TYR A 157 0.37 -10.31 9.00
N PRO A 158 0.55 -11.64 8.92
CA PRO A 158 -0.36 -12.57 8.24
C PRO A 158 -1.64 -12.84 9.05
N TYR A 159 -1.97 -12.01 10.04
CA TYR A 159 -3.16 -12.17 10.87
C TYR A 159 -4.35 -11.42 10.28
N ALA A 160 -5.51 -12.08 10.20
CA ALA A 160 -6.74 -11.47 9.66
C ALA A 160 -7.12 -10.14 10.35
N TRP A 161 -6.90 -10.01 11.66
CA TRP A 161 -7.16 -8.77 12.39
C TRP A 161 -6.22 -7.64 11.98
N ALA A 162 -4.96 -7.96 11.67
CA ALA A 162 -3.96 -6.97 11.27
C ALA A 162 -4.27 -6.45 9.86
N THR A 163 -4.62 -7.35 8.94
CA THR A 163 -5.11 -6.99 7.60
C THR A 163 -6.38 -6.13 7.67
N GLN A 164 -7.37 -6.50 8.49
CA GLN A 164 -8.58 -5.68 8.62
C GLN A 164 -8.28 -4.31 9.22
N LEU A 165 -7.40 -4.24 10.22
CA LEU A 165 -6.99 -2.99 10.85
C LEU A 165 -6.25 -2.07 9.86
N SER A 166 -5.29 -2.61 9.09
CA SER A 166 -4.58 -1.82 8.07
C SER A 166 -5.52 -1.29 7.00
N VAL A 167 -6.48 -2.12 6.55
CA VAL A 167 -7.53 -1.70 5.60
C VAL A 167 -8.38 -0.57 6.18
N ILE A 168 -8.93 -0.74 7.39
CA ILE A 168 -9.78 0.28 8.04
C ILE A 168 -8.99 1.60 8.23
N LEU A 169 -7.76 1.52 8.73
CA LEU A 169 -6.91 2.69 8.93
C LEU A 169 -6.58 3.38 7.60
N SER A 170 -6.30 2.61 6.53
CA SER A 170 -6.02 3.16 5.21
C SER A 170 -7.20 3.94 4.62
N TYR A 171 -8.44 3.45 4.79
CA TYR A 171 -9.65 4.18 4.38
C TYR A 171 -9.87 5.44 5.21
N LEU A 172 -9.85 5.32 6.54
CA LEU A 172 -10.05 6.47 7.42
C LEU A 172 -9.01 7.54 7.18
N PHE A 173 -7.76 7.12 6.96
CA PHE A 173 -6.66 8.00 6.62
C PHE A 173 -6.91 8.69 5.28
N LEU A 174 -7.15 7.95 4.20
CA LEU A 174 -7.44 8.53 2.88
C LEU A 174 -8.63 9.50 2.91
N PHE A 175 -9.74 9.12 3.55
CA PHE A 175 -10.94 9.97 3.61
C PHE A 175 -10.65 11.26 4.36
N TYR A 176 -9.98 11.16 5.51
CA TYR A 176 -9.64 12.34 6.29
C TYR A 176 -8.65 13.25 5.56
N THR A 177 -7.61 12.68 4.95
CA THR A 177 -6.56 13.47 4.31
C THR A 177 -6.97 14.04 2.96
N PHE A 178 -7.85 13.36 2.22
CA PHE A 178 -8.54 13.94 1.06
C PHE A 178 -9.34 15.18 1.48
N ALA A 179 -10.11 15.09 2.57
CA ALA A 179 -10.84 16.24 3.10
C ALA A 179 -9.88 17.37 3.52
N LEU A 180 -8.82 17.04 4.25
CA LEU A 180 -7.81 18.00 4.69
C LEU A 180 -7.18 18.74 3.51
N ASP A 181 -6.72 18.04 2.48
CA ASP A 181 -6.00 18.59 1.34
C ASP A 181 -6.85 19.51 0.45
N ILE A 182 -8.13 19.17 0.27
CA ILE A 182 -9.03 19.94 -0.60
C ILE A 182 -9.74 21.09 0.16
N ILE A 183 -10.00 20.93 1.47
CA ILE A 183 -10.60 21.99 2.30
C ILE A 183 -9.55 23.04 2.72
N ALA A 184 -8.30 22.62 2.97
CA ALA A 184 -7.26 23.49 3.52
C ALA A 184 -6.99 24.78 2.72
N PRO A 185 -6.87 24.78 1.38
CA PRO A 185 -6.54 25.99 0.62
C PRO A 185 -7.49 27.16 0.90
N THR A 186 -8.78 26.87 0.93
CA THR A 186 -9.82 27.87 1.25
C THR A 186 -9.61 28.46 2.64
N LEU A 187 -9.33 27.64 3.65
CA LEU A 187 -9.11 28.11 5.03
C LEU A 187 -7.77 28.83 5.19
N GLN A 188 -6.72 28.38 4.52
CA GLN A 188 -5.40 28.99 4.53
C GLN A 188 -5.42 30.41 3.93
N ARG A 189 -6.21 30.64 2.88
CA ARG A 189 -6.45 31.99 2.31
C ARG A 189 -7.00 32.98 3.32
N HIS A 190 -7.70 32.46 4.34
CA HIS A 190 -8.25 33.21 5.47
C HIS A 190 -7.40 33.06 6.74
N GLN A 191 -6.12 32.74 6.58
CA GLN A 191 -5.08 32.72 7.62
C GLN A 191 -5.28 31.64 8.71
N TYR A 192 -5.95 30.54 8.39
CA TYR A 192 -5.96 29.37 9.26
C TYR A 192 -4.68 28.56 9.05
N SER A 193 -3.95 28.28 10.13
CA SER A 193 -2.83 27.33 10.10
C SER A 193 -3.33 25.88 10.06
N TYR A 194 -2.52 24.93 9.56
CA TYR A 194 -2.92 23.52 9.50
C TYR A 194 -3.30 22.94 10.86
N GLY A 195 -2.68 23.38 11.94
CA GLY A 195 -3.09 22.98 13.29
C GLY A 195 -4.54 23.38 13.63
N ARG A 196 -4.96 24.58 13.21
CA ARG A 196 -6.35 25.04 13.37
C ARG A 196 -7.30 24.31 12.42
N ILE A 197 -6.87 24.06 11.18
CA ILE A 197 -7.64 23.32 10.18
C ILE A 197 -7.89 21.89 10.68
N ASN A 198 -6.86 21.16 11.09
CA ASN A 198 -7.00 19.82 11.66
C ASN A 198 -7.91 19.81 12.91
N LYS A 199 -7.79 20.82 13.78
CA LYS A 199 -8.70 20.96 14.93
C LYS A 199 -10.16 21.20 14.50
N LEU A 200 -10.39 21.97 13.43
CA LEU A 200 -11.72 22.25 12.88
C LEU A 200 -12.32 20.98 12.26
N LEU A 201 -11.55 20.26 11.44
CA LEU A 201 -11.96 19.03 10.78
C LEU A 201 -12.17 17.91 11.79
N GLY A 202 -11.29 17.73 12.77
CA GLY A 202 -11.46 16.76 13.84
C GLY A 202 -12.69 17.02 14.72
N LYS A 203 -13.04 18.29 14.97
CA LYS A 203 -14.31 18.64 15.64
C LYS A 203 -15.55 18.36 14.79
N ASN A 204 -15.39 18.29 13.47
CA ASN A 204 -16.44 17.98 12.51
C ASN A 204 -16.05 16.74 11.70
N LEU A 205 -15.63 15.69 12.42
CA LEU A 205 -15.02 14.50 11.82
C LEU A 205 -15.95 13.80 10.84
N ALA A 206 -17.26 13.77 11.12
CA ALA A 206 -18.22 13.15 10.22
C ALA A 206 -18.35 13.93 8.91
N ALA A 207 -18.35 15.26 8.94
CA ALA A 207 -18.34 16.06 7.71
C ALA A 207 -17.08 15.78 6.89
N SER A 208 -15.92 15.71 7.55
CA SER A 208 -14.63 15.48 6.92
C SER A 208 -14.56 14.08 6.29
N LEU A 209 -14.87 13.03 7.06
CA LEU A 209 -14.83 11.65 6.57
C LEU A 209 -15.87 11.39 5.50
N SER A 210 -17.10 11.88 5.65
CA SER A 210 -18.14 11.68 4.62
C SER A 210 -17.85 12.44 3.34
N PHE A 211 -17.26 13.65 3.42
CA PHE A 211 -16.78 14.37 2.24
C PHE A 211 -15.66 13.59 1.54
N GLY A 212 -14.65 13.15 2.30
CA GLY A 212 -13.55 12.36 1.75
C GLY A 212 -14.06 11.08 1.08
N ALA A 213 -14.89 10.31 1.77
CA ALA A 213 -15.49 9.08 1.25
C ALA A 213 -16.30 9.33 -0.02
N LEU A 214 -17.10 10.40 -0.08
CA LEU A 214 -17.92 10.71 -1.26
C LEU A 214 -17.08 10.87 -2.54
N PHE A 215 -15.89 11.46 -2.44
CA PHE A 215 -15.05 11.75 -3.60
C PHE A 215 -13.95 10.72 -3.85
N SER A 216 -13.49 9.98 -2.84
CA SER A 216 -12.45 8.96 -3.05
C SER A 216 -12.99 7.54 -3.19
N LEU A 217 -14.16 7.21 -2.61
CA LEU A 217 -14.72 5.87 -2.68
C LEU A 217 -15.03 5.42 -4.12
N PRO A 218 -15.56 6.27 -5.03
CA PRO A 218 -15.76 5.86 -6.42
C PRO A 218 -14.46 5.46 -7.12
N ALA A 219 -13.38 6.24 -6.96
CA ALA A 219 -12.07 5.91 -7.50
C ALA A 219 -11.51 4.62 -6.87
N LEU A 220 -11.76 4.40 -5.58
CA LEU A 220 -11.35 3.17 -4.88
C LEU A 220 -12.05 1.91 -5.39
N LEU A 221 -13.36 1.98 -5.59
CA LEU A 221 -14.13 0.85 -6.11
C LEU A 221 -13.68 0.50 -7.53
N ILE A 222 -13.41 1.52 -8.36
CA ILE A 222 -12.84 1.30 -9.69
C ILE A 222 -11.44 0.70 -9.58
N GLY A 223 -10.61 1.16 -8.65
CA GLY A 223 -9.26 0.64 -8.45
C GLY A 223 -9.23 -0.81 -7.99
N GLN A 224 -10.14 -1.20 -7.10
CA GLN A 224 -10.30 -2.60 -6.70
C GLN A 224 -10.76 -3.46 -7.87
N TRP A 225 -11.70 -2.96 -8.65
CA TRP A 225 -12.15 -3.67 -9.86
C TRP A 225 -11.01 -3.85 -10.87
N LEU A 226 -10.18 -2.82 -11.09
CA LEU A 226 -9.02 -2.86 -11.98
C LEU A 226 -7.92 -3.82 -11.47
N LEU A 227 -7.59 -3.78 -10.18
CA LEU A 227 -6.59 -4.67 -9.57
C LEU A 227 -7.03 -6.14 -9.54
N ALA A 228 -8.34 -6.41 -9.64
CA ALA A 228 -8.88 -7.75 -9.74
C ALA A 228 -8.87 -8.31 -11.17
N GLN A 229 -8.53 -7.50 -12.18
CA GLN A 229 -8.38 -7.98 -13.56
C GLN A 229 -6.94 -8.44 -13.78
N GLU A 230 -6.76 -9.64 -14.33
CA GLU A 230 -5.43 -10.22 -14.64
C GLU A 230 -4.75 -9.53 -15.84
N ASP A 231 -5.53 -8.89 -16.72
CA ASP A 231 -5.03 -8.29 -17.97
C ASP A 231 -4.22 -7.00 -17.78
N TYR A 232 -4.36 -6.31 -16.64
CA TYR A 232 -3.73 -5.01 -16.41
C TYR A 232 -2.54 -5.14 -15.46
N ASN A 233 -1.40 -4.56 -15.87
CA ASN A 233 -0.28 -4.44 -14.95
C ASN A 233 -0.54 -3.31 -13.93
N LEU A 234 0.16 -3.37 -12.79
CA LEU A 234 0.00 -2.39 -11.71
C LEU A 234 0.24 -0.94 -12.16
N LEU A 235 1.13 -0.73 -13.13
CA LEU A 235 1.46 0.60 -13.63
C LEU A 235 0.31 1.18 -14.45
N GLU A 236 -0.31 0.39 -15.33
CA GLU A 236 -1.51 0.74 -16.09
C GLU A 236 -2.69 1.03 -15.18
N VAL A 237 -2.90 0.20 -14.16
CA VAL A 237 -3.91 0.45 -13.13
C VAL A 237 -3.63 1.78 -12.43
N SER A 238 -2.38 2.05 -12.06
CA SER A 238 -1.98 3.29 -11.39
C SER A 238 -2.23 4.53 -12.27
N VAL A 239 -1.81 4.51 -13.54
CA VAL A 239 -2.02 5.62 -14.49
C VAL A 239 -3.51 5.85 -14.73
N THR A 240 -4.28 4.77 -14.90
CA THR A 240 -5.74 4.85 -15.09
C THR A 240 -6.41 5.47 -13.86
N LEU A 241 -6.05 5.01 -12.67
CA LEU A 241 -6.58 5.55 -11.42
C LEU A 241 -6.19 7.00 -11.19
N PHE A 242 -4.99 7.42 -11.60
CA PHE A 242 -4.57 8.82 -11.51
C PHE A 242 -5.49 9.72 -12.34
N ILE A 243 -5.80 9.32 -13.58
CA ILE A 243 -6.70 10.08 -14.46
C ILE A 243 -8.11 10.13 -13.88
N ILE A 244 -8.65 8.98 -13.44
CA ILE A 244 -9.99 8.90 -12.85
C ILE A 244 -10.07 9.76 -11.59
N ASN A 245 -9.07 9.68 -10.71
CA ASN A 245 -9.04 10.44 -9.47
C ASN A 245 -8.91 11.94 -9.71
N LEU A 246 -8.23 12.38 -10.77
CA LEU A 246 -8.17 13.79 -11.15
C LEU A 246 -9.56 14.40 -11.34
N PHE A 247 -10.51 13.68 -11.96
CA PHE A 247 -11.88 14.15 -12.12
C PHE A 247 -12.58 14.35 -10.78
N PHE A 248 -12.44 13.39 -9.87
CA PHE A 248 -13.03 13.49 -8.54
C PHE A 248 -12.39 14.60 -7.71
N ILE A 249 -11.07 14.78 -7.78
CA ILE A 249 -10.37 15.90 -7.16
C ILE A 249 -10.92 17.22 -7.71
N ALA A 250 -10.99 17.38 -9.03
CA ALA A 250 -11.43 18.61 -9.68
C ALA A 250 -12.84 19.04 -9.23
N ILE A 251 -13.80 18.12 -9.21
CA ILE A 251 -15.19 18.40 -8.79
C ILE A 251 -15.29 18.63 -7.29
N SER A 252 -14.44 17.98 -6.50
CA SER A 252 -14.45 18.13 -5.04
C SER A 252 -13.99 19.51 -4.57
N ILE A 253 -13.17 20.24 -5.35
CA ILE A 253 -12.64 21.56 -4.97
C ILE A 253 -13.77 22.57 -4.68
N PRO A 254 -14.72 22.86 -5.60
CA PRO A 254 -15.86 23.74 -5.29
C PRO A 254 -16.67 23.28 -4.07
N VAL A 255 -16.92 21.98 -3.97
CA VAL A 255 -17.70 21.38 -2.87
C VAL A 255 -17.00 21.61 -1.53
N ALA A 256 -15.69 21.39 -1.48
CA ALA A 256 -14.85 21.65 -0.32
C ALA A 256 -14.79 23.13 0.04
N THR A 257 -14.72 24.04 -0.93
CA THR A 257 -14.76 25.49 -0.68
C THR A 257 -16.03 25.87 0.09
N TYR A 258 -17.19 25.35 -0.32
CA TYR A 258 -18.43 25.59 0.42
C TYR A 258 -18.40 25.01 1.84
N ILE A 259 -17.93 23.76 1.99
CA ILE A 259 -17.78 23.12 3.30
C ILE A 259 -16.84 23.93 4.20
N ALA A 260 -15.70 24.38 3.68
CA ALA A 260 -14.71 25.20 4.40
C ALA A 260 -15.37 26.44 5.01
N VAL A 261 -16.14 27.18 4.20
CA VAL A 261 -16.84 28.38 4.65
C VAL A 261 -17.86 28.05 5.74
N GLN A 262 -18.68 27.04 5.52
CA GLN A 262 -19.71 26.66 6.49
C GLN A 262 -19.11 26.17 7.82
N LEU A 263 -18.02 25.39 7.76
CA LEU A 263 -17.32 24.94 8.96
C LEU A 263 -16.69 26.12 9.70
N ALA A 264 -16.04 27.03 9.00
CA ALA A 264 -15.43 28.21 9.61
C ALA A 264 -16.48 29.12 10.26
N HIS A 265 -17.59 29.42 9.57
CA HIS A 265 -18.65 30.29 10.08
C HIS A 265 -19.42 29.70 11.26
N ASN A 266 -19.75 28.40 11.19
CA ASN A 266 -20.50 27.72 12.25
C ASN A 266 -19.61 27.28 13.44
N SER A 267 -18.30 27.48 13.33
CA SER A 267 -17.37 27.21 14.42
C SER A 267 -17.17 28.45 15.28
N LYS A 268 -17.30 28.29 16.61
CA LYS A 268 -16.80 29.31 17.55
C LYS A 268 -15.32 29.58 17.23
N PRO A 269 -14.83 30.83 17.39
CA PRO A 269 -13.44 31.18 17.11
C PRO A 269 -12.52 30.17 17.78
N LEU A 270 -11.79 29.41 16.96
CA LEU A 270 -10.97 28.32 17.45
C LEU A 270 -9.73 28.93 18.11
N ALA A 271 -9.62 28.78 19.43
CA ALA A 271 -8.39 29.05 20.13
C ALA A 271 -7.23 28.28 19.46
N PRO A 272 -6.03 28.89 19.37
CA PRO A 272 -4.86 28.22 18.83
C PRO A 272 -4.63 26.88 19.54
N VAL A 273 -4.00 25.95 18.83
CA VAL A 273 -3.56 24.69 19.45
C VAL A 273 -2.52 25.04 20.52
N SER A 274 -2.62 24.45 21.71
CA SER A 274 -1.66 24.73 22.77
C SER A 274 -0.27 24.24 22.37
N SER A 275 0.78 24.95 22.82
CA SER A 275 2.16 24.58 22.51
C SER A 275 2.50 23.17 23.00
N ILE A 276 1.92 22.75 24.13
CA ILE A 276 2.10 21.40 24.69
C ILE A 276 1.52 20.33 23.75
N VAL A 277 0.28 20.51 23.26
CA VAL A 277 -0.34 19.55 22.33
C VAL A 277 0.42 19.52 21.01
N THR A 278 0.89 20.67 20.55
CA THR A 278 1.69 20.80 19.33
C THR A 278 3.00 20.03 19.47
N TRP A 279 3.73 20.25 20.56
CA TRP A 279 4.98 19.55 20.86
C TRP A 279 4.76 18.05 20.98
N LEU A 280 3.74 17.61 21.73
CA LEU A 280 3.42 16.20 21.89
C LEU A 280 3.06 15.53 20.55
N SER A 281 2.28 16.20 19.70
CA SER A 281 1.93 15.68 18.38
C SER A 281 3.15 15.50 17.49
N TYR A 282 4.08 16.46 17.49
CA TYR A 282 5.33 16.35 16.74
C TYR A 282 6.26 15.29 17.32
N SER A 283 6.38 15.19 18.65
CA SER A 283 7.18 14.16 19.30
C SER A 283 6.66 12.75 18.98
N VAL A 284 5.35 12.54 19.07
CA VAL A 284 4.72 11.26 18.69
C VAL A 284 4.93 10.97 17.22
N GLY A 285 4.70 11.96 16.33
CA GLY A 285 4.94 11.80 14.90
C GLY A 285 6.39 11.45 14.57
N LEU A 286 7.36 12.10 15.23
CA LEU A 286 8.78 11.82 15.06
C LEU A 286 9.14 10.41 15.56
N ILE A 287 8.66 10.01 16.74
CA ILE A 287 8.89 8.66 17.28
C ILE A 287 8.32 7.61 16.33
N LEU A 288 7.09 7.81 15.83
CA LEU A 288 6.47 6.90 14.86
C LEU A 288 7.25 6.83 13.56
N PHE A 289 7.70 7.97 13.04
CA PHE A 289 8.50 8.01 11.82
C PHE A 289 9.85 7.31 12.00
N VAL A 290 10.60 7.61 13.07
CA VAL A 290 11.90 6.98 13.36
C VAL A 290 11.73 5.48 13.59
N THR A 291 10.71 5.08 14.35
CA THR A 291 10.42 3.65 14.58
C THR A 291 10.03 2.96 13.28
N GLY A 292 9.12 3.56 12.50
CA GLY A 292 8.70 3.03 11.20
C GLY A 292 9.87 2.87 10.24
N THR A 293 10.73 3.88 10.13
CA THR A 293 11.93 3.83 9.27
C THR A 293 12.91 2.77 9.73
N MET A 294 13.18 2.65 11.03
CA MET A 294 14.03 1.59 11.57
C MET A 294 13.46 0.20 11.30
N LEU A 295 12.15 0.01 11.46
CA LEU A 295 11.48 -1.26 11.24
C LEU A 295 11.52 -1.67 9.75
N HIS A 296 11.18 -0.75 8.84
CA HIS A 296 11.29 -1.00 7.41
C HIS A 296 12.74 -1.23 6.96
N ALA A 297 13.70 -0.47 7.51
CA ALA A 297 15.12 -0.69 7.21
C ALA A 297 15.59 -2.07 7.67
N ARG A 298 15.16 -2.54 8.85
CA ARG A 298 15.44 -3.90 9.32
C ARG A 298 14.79 -4.97 8.45
N LEU A 299 13.56 -4.73 7.99
CA LEU A 299 12.89 -5.63 7.04
C LEU A 299 13.69 -5.72 5.73
N ILE A 300 14.09 -4.57 5.16
CA ILE A 300 14.93 -4.50 3.96
C ILE A 300 16.26 -5.25 4.18
N GLN A 301 16.93 -5.01 5.31
CA GLN A 301 18.19 -5.68 5.63
C GLN A 301 18.03 -7.20 5.78
N SER A 302 16.93 -7.63 6.42
CA SER A 302 16.62 -9.05 6.59
C SER A 302 16.31 -9.71 5.26
N MET A 303 15.50 -9.06 4.41
CA MET A 303 15.28 -9.47 3.03
C MET A 303 16.59 -9.56 2.26
N HIS A 304 17.50 -8.60 2.41
CA HIS A 304 18.80 -8.66 1.78
C HIS A 304 19.63 -9.86 2.22
N HIS A 305 19.65 -10.15 3.52
CA HIS A 305 20.37 -11.30 4.05
C HIS A 305 19.77 -12.62 3.58
N LYS A 306 18.43 -12.75 3.66
CA LYS A 306 17.71 -13.98 3.36
C LYS A 306 17.54 -14.24 1.86
N SER A 307 17.47 -13.20 1.04
CA SER A 307 17.42 -13.35 -0.43
C SER A 307 18.72 -13.91 -1.03
N GLN A 308 19.84 -13.93 -0.29
CA GLN A 308 21.05 -14.62 -0.76
C GLN A 308 20.80 -16.11 -0.99
N VAL A 309 19.89 -16.71 -0.22
CA VAL A 309 19.44 -18.09 -0.37
C VAL A 309 18.90 -18.34 -1.79
N LEU A 310 18.22 -17.36 -2.39
CA LEU A 310 17.68 -17.46 -3.76
C LEU A 310 18.75 -17.55 -4.85
N LYS A 311 20.03 -17.35 -4.52
CA LYS A 311 21.15 -17.51 -5.46
C LYS A 311 21.69 -18.94 -5.50
N ALA A 312 21.23 -19.83 -4.63
CA ALA A 312 21.59 -21.24 -4.66
C ALA A 312 20.87 -21.97 -5.81
N ASN A 313 21.50 -23.02 -6.34
CA ASN A 313 20.82 -23.96 -7.23
C ASN A 313 20.20 -25.07 -6.39
N TYR A 314 18.94 -25.37 -6.67
CA TYR A 314 18.19 -26.42 -5.98
C TYR A 314 17.91 -27.56 -6.94
N SER A 315 18.31 -28.77 -6.56
CA SER A 315 18.01 -29.98 -7.31
C SER A 315 17.58 -31.10 -6.40
N LEU A 316 16.61 -31.90 -6.84
CA LEU A 316 16.19 -33.11 -6.14
C LEU A 316 17.11 -34.25 -6.57
N ASP A 317 17.72 -34.94 -5.60
CA ASP A 317 18.45 -36.18 -5.86
C ASP A 317 17.45 -37.34 -5.94
N TRP A 318 17.03 -37.67 -7.16
CA TRP A 318 16.07 -38.76 -7.39
C TRP A 318 16.60 -40.14 -7.02
N ASP A 319 17.92 -40.32 -6.93
CA ASP A 319 18.53 -41.61 -6.58
C ASP A 319 18.41 -41.90 -5.07
N SER A 320 18.25 -40.85 -4.26
CA SER A 320 18.00 -40.94 -2.81
C SER A 320 16.54 -41.24 -2.43
N PHE A 321 15.65 -41.41 -3.41
CA PHE A 321 14.23 -41.61 -3.18
C PHE A 321 13.93 -42.95 -2.48
N GLU A 322 13.44 -42.90 -1.24
CA GLU A 322 13.01 -44.06 -0.46
C GLU A 322 11.51 -43.95 -0.11
N PHE A 323 10.75 -45.03 -0.33
CA PHE A 323 9.37 -45.15 0.18
C PHE A 323 9.33 -46.09 1.38
N ARG A 324 8.97 -45.56 2.55
CA ARG A 324 8.80 -46.33 3.79
C ARG A 324 7.33 -46.57 4.05
N PHE A 325 6.89 -47.82 3.90
CA PHE A 325 5.52 -48.21 4.19
C PHE A 325 5.26 -48.16 5.71
N GLY A 326 4.11 -47.60 6.09
CA GLY A 326 3.59 -47.67 7.45
C GLY A 326 3.10 -49.09 7.79
N SER A 327 2.70 -49.31 9.04
CA SER A 327 2.16 -50.61 9.42
C SER A 327 0.80 -50.85 8.74
N LEU A 328 0.47 -52.11 8.44
CA LEU A 328 -0.81 -52.48 7.82
C LEU A 328 -2.02 -52.04 8.68
N SER A 329 -1.83 -51.87 9.99
CA SER A 329 -2.82 -51.30 10.91
C SER A 329 -3.04 -49.80 10.70
N ASP A 330 -2.01 -49.03 10.35
CA ASP A 330 -2.13 -47.59 10.08
C ASP A 330 -2.95 -47.36 8.81
N ALA A 331 -2.67 -48.15 7.77
CA ALA A 331 -3.41 -48.19 6.51
C ALA A 331 -4.92 -48.45 6.71
N LEU A 332 -5.27 -49.42 7.56
CA LEU A 332 -6.66 -49.79 7.86
C LEU A 332 -7.37 -48.76 8.75
N SER A 333 -6.62 -47.95 9.50
CA SER A 333 -7.15 -46.90 10.38
C SER A 333 -7.38 -45.55 9.67
N GLY A 334 -7.05 -45.46 8.38
CA GLY A 334 -7.13 -44.22 7.61
C GLY A 334 -6.06 -43.19 8.00
N LYS A 335 -4.96 -43.61 8.62
CA LYS A 335 -3.80 -42.77 8.97
C LYS A 335 -2.61 -43.09 8.06
N ASN A 336 -1.66 -42.16 7.97
CA ASN A 336 -0.48 -42.14 7.07
C ASN A 336 -0.03 -43.54 6.60
N PHE A 337 -0.21 -43.82 5.31
CA PHE A 337 0.09 -45.12 4.71
C PHE A 337 1.61 -45.34 4.49
N GLY A 338 2.40 -44.26 4.50
CA GLY A 338 3.85 -44.33 4.39
C GLY A 338 4.51 -42.96 4.48
N LYS A 339 5.83 -42.96 4.40
CA LYS A 339 6.67 -41.77 4.25
C LYS A 339 7.47 -41.87 2.96
N ILE A 340 7.56 -40.76 2.25
CA ILE A 340 8.45 -40.58 1.11
C ILE A 340 9.66 -39.79 1.62
N GLU A 341 10.86 -40.32 1.45
CA GLU A 341 12.11 -39.64 1.79
C GLU A 341 12.91 -39.39 0.51
N PHE A 342 13.51 -38.20 0.36
CA PHE A 342 14.45 -37.88 -0.72
C PHE A 342 15.35 -36.71 -0.29
N ASP A 343 16.52 -36.57 -0.90
CA ASP A 343 17.47 -35.51 -0.61
C ASP A 343 17.26 -34.32 -1.56
N LEU A 344 17.20 -33.13 -0.98
CA LEU A 344 17.31 -31.85 -1.67
C LEU A 344 18.78 -31.43 -1.64
N VAL A 345 19.39 -31.33 -2.81
CA VAL A 345 20.75 -30.82 -2.99
C VAL A 345 20.69 -29.32 -3.22
N ILE A 346 21.44 -28.58 -2.40
CA ILE A 346 21.58 -27.14 -2.47
C ILE A 346 23.03 -26.82 -2.82
N GLU A 347 23.27 -26.39 -4.04
CA GLU A 347 24.58 -25.94 -4.50
C GLU A 347 24.68 -24.41 -4.31
N ASN A 348 25.76 -23.95 -3.68
CA ASN A 348 26.07 -22.53 -3.56
C ASN A 348 27.07 -22.11 -4.65
N PRO A 349 26.61 -21.51 -5.77
CA PRO A 349 27.50 -21.08 -6.85
C PRO A 349 28.25 -19.77 -6.52
N THR A 350 27.97 -19.15 -5.37
CA THR A 350 28.51 -17.82 -5.05
C THR A 350 29.88 -17.90 -4.37
N GLU A 351 30.60 -16.78 -4.37
CA GLU A 351 31.90 -16.63 -3.67
C GLU A 351 31.76 -16.43 -2.16
N TYR A 352 30.53 -16.40 -1.64
CA TYR A 352 30.25 -16.16 -0.23
C TYR A 352 29.48 -17.32 0.38
N ASP A 353 29.66 -17.54 1.67
CA ASP A 353 28.89 -18.57 2.36
C ASP A 353 27.41 -18.15 2.47
N LEU A 354 26.51 -19.10 2.20
CA LEU A 354 25.08 -18.91 2.36
C LEU A 354 24.66 -19.41 3.73
N VAL A 355 23.99 -18.56 4.50
CA VAL A 355 23.42 -18.92 5.80
C VAL A 355 21.93 -19.10 5.62
N PHE A 356 21.46 -20.33 5.83
CA PHE A 356 20.06 -20.67 5.90
C PHE A 356 19.62 -20.56 7.34
N GLU A 357 18.71 -19.65 7.62
CA GLU A 357 18.05 -19.59 8.92
C GLU A 357 16.97 -20.68 9.03
N ARG A 358 16.38 -20.79 10.22
CA ARG A 358 15.23 -21.67 10.42
C ARG A 358 14.14 -21.31 9.41
N SER A 359 13.74 -22.29 8.62
CA SER A 359 12.78 -22.13 7.55
C SER A 359 11.80 -23.28 7.53
N LEU A 360 10.73 -23.11 6.76
CA LEU A 360 9.65 -24.07 6.68
C LEU A 360 9.40 -24.39 5.22
N ILE A 361 9.49 -25.66 4.84
CA ILE A 361 9.06 -26.10 3.53
C ILE A 361 7.65 -26.65 3.68
N LEU A 362 6.71 -26.05 2.95
CA LEU A 362 5.32 -26.46 2.93
C LEU A 362 5.00 -27.10 1.59
N ILE A 363 4.36 -28.25 1.67
CA ILE A 363 3.93 -29.03 0.51
C ILE A 363 2.42 -29.09 0.55
N GLU A 364 1.79 -28.43 -0.40
CA GLU A 364 0.35 -28.31 -0.51
C GLU A 364 -0.14 -29.04 -1.77
N LYS A 365 -1.33 -29.65 -1.67
CA LYS A 365 -2.07 -30.19 -2.80
C LYS A 365 -3.52 -29.78 -2.68
N ASN A 366 -4.10 -29.19 -3.74
CA ASN A 366 -5.49 -28.70 -3.71
C ASN A 366 -5.78 -27.78 -2.50
N ALA A 367 -4.84 -26.89 -2.15
CA ALA A 367 -4.89 -25.99 -0.99
C ALA A 367 -4.97 -26.71 0.38
N VAL A 368 -4.67 -28.00 0.44
CA VAL A 368 -4.50 -28.76 1.69
C VAL A 368 -3.02 -29.00 1.93
N THR A 369 -2.52 -28.62 3.10
CA THR A 369 -1.15 -28.93 3.53
C THR A 369 -1.00 -30.44 3.71
N ILE A 370 -0.17 -31.04 2.87
CA ILE A 370 0.16 -32.47 2.90
C ILE A 370 1.32 -32.71 3.85
N SER A 371 2.31 -31.82 3.85
CA SER A 371 3.49 -31.95 4.71
C SER A 371 4.09 -30.59 5.04
N GLU A 372 4.67 -30.52 6.23
CA GLU A 372 5.40 -29.37 6.77
C GLU A 372 6.76 -29.86 7.24
N ILE A 373 7.83 -29.37 6.62
CA ILE A 373 9.21 -29.76 6.91
C ILE A 373 9.90 -28.56 7.55
N THR A 374 10.20 -28.68 8.84
CA THR A 374 11.00 -27.67 9.53
C THR A 374 12.47 -27.90 9.21
N VAL A 375 13.08 -26.93 8.52
CA VAL A 375 14.51 -26.95 8.23
C VAL A 375 15.23 -26.18 9.33
N GLN A 376 16.09 -26.86 10.09
CA GLN A 376 16.96 -26.18 11.05
C GLN A 376 17.99 -25.35 10.30
N GLY A 377 18.44 -24.24 10.88
CA GLY A 377 19.41 -23.39 10.20
C GLY A 377 20.74 -24.10 9.95
N PHE A 378 21.31 -23.91 8.77
CA PHE A 378 22.59 -24.48 8.33
C PHE A 378 23.35 -23.48 7.45
N GLN A 379 24.60 -23.79 7.14
CA GLN A 379 25.45 -22.96 6.27
C GLN A 379 25.93 -23.80 5.10
N VAL A 380 25.86 -23.24 3.89
CA VAL A 380 26.44 -23.81 2.68
C VAL A 380 27.66 -22.97 2.31
N PRO A 381 28.89 -23.48 2.52
CA PRO A 381 30.09 -22.74 2.16
C PRO A 381 30.11 -22.36 0.69
N ALA A 382 30.83 -21.30 0.33
CA ALA A 382 31.04 -20.89 -1.05
C ALA A 382 31.49 -22.08 -1.93
N GLN A 383 30.91 -22.22 -3.13
CA GLN A 383 31.25 -23.24 -4.13
C GLN A 383 31.12 -24.70 -3.63
N ASN A 384 30.27 -24.94 -2.64
CA ASN A 384 30.00 -26.27 -2.10
C ASN A 384 28.51 -26.62 -2.19
N GLU A 385 28.22 -27.90 -2.02
CA GLU A 385 26.86 -28.44 -1.94
C GLU A 385 26.51 -28.87 -0.52
N HIS A 386 25.21 -28.83 -0.21
CA HIS A 386 24.66 -29.34 1.03
C HIS A 386 23.41 -30.17 0.74
N HIS A 387 23.29 -31.32 1.40
CA HIS A 387 22.20 -32.27 1.21
C HIS A 387 21.26 -32.19 2.40
N ILE A 388 19.99 -31.92 2.13
CA ILE A 388 18.94 -31.91 3.14
C ILE A 388 18.00 -33.06 2.86
N LYS A 389 17.87 -33.96 3.82
CA LYS A 389 16.89 -35.04 3.73
C LYS A 389 15.48 -34.50 3.96
N MET A 390 14.62 -34.66 2.97
CA MET A 390 13.22 -34.28 2.96
C MET A 390 12.37 -35.50 3.31
N GLU A 391 11.38 -35.32 4.19
CA GLU A 391 10.41 -36.37 4.55
C GLU A 391 8.99 -35.86 4.30
N ILE A 392 8.23 -36.56 3.44
CA ILE A 392 6.83 -36.27 3.16
C ILE A 392 5.98 -37.41 3.71
N ASP A 393 5.00 -37.09 4.54
CA ASP A 393 3.97 -38.05 4.91
C ASP A 393 3.08 -38.34 3.69
N ALA A 394 3.00 -39.61 3.30
CA ALA A 394 2.07 -40.07 2.26
C ALA A 394 0.65 -40.14 2.84
N ILE A 395 0.07 -38.97 3.12
CA ILE A 395 -1.39 -38.80 3.30
C ILE A 395 -1.95 -38.63 1.90
N SER A 396 -2.05 -39.72 1.18
CA SER A 396 -2.73 -39.71 -0.11
C SER A 396 -3.77 -40.81 -0.07
N ASP A 397 -5.02 -40.39 -0.13
CA ASP A 397 -6.14 -41.27 -0.42
C ASP A 397 -5.98 -41.75 -1.87
N PHE A 398 -5.15 -42.79 -2.05
CA PHE A 398 -4.84 -43.38 -3.36
C PHE A 398 -6.07 -44.10 -3.97
N SER A 399 -7.23 -44.13 -3.28
CA SER A 399 -8.45 -44.76 -3.77
C SER A 399 -9.04 -44.11 -5.03
N SER A 400 -8.60 -42.89 -5.37
CA SER A 400 -9.10 -42.11 -6.51
C SER A 400 -8.15 -42.01 -7.71
N ILE A 401 -6.99 -42.68 -7.68
CA ILE A 401 -6.01 -42.61 -8.78
C ILE A 401 -6.39 -43.59 -9.89
N SER A 402 -7.39 -43.19 -10.68
CA SER A 402 -7.59 -43.75 -12.02
C SER A 402 -6.70 -43.05 -13.07
N ASP A 403 -6.18 -41.86 -12.78
CA ASP A 403 -5.31 -41.08 -13.68
C ASP A 403 -4.06 -40.53 -12.96
N PHE A 404 -2.91 -41.15 -13.25
CA PHE A 404 -1.60 -40.72 -12.73
C PHE A 404 -1.22 -39.31 -13.21
N SER A 405 -1.71 -38.89 -14.38
CA SER A 405 -1.50 -37.53 -14.92
C SER A 405 -2.24 -36.43 -14.13
N THR A 406 -3.31 -36.78 -13.41
CA THR A 406 -3.98 -35.86 -12.47
C THR A 406 -3.35 -35.88 -11.07
N ALA A 407 -2.59 -36.94 -10.74
CA ALA A 407 -1.97 -37.07 -9.42
C ALA A 407 -0.87 -36.02 -9.17
N LEU A 408 -0.22 -35.51 -10.23
CA LEU A 408 0.82 -34.48 -10.22
C LEU A 408 0.31 -33.05 -10.48
N LYS A 409 -0.99 -32.87 -10.75
CA LYS A 409 -1.58 -31.52 -10.86
C LYS A 409 -1.80 -30.93 -9.47
N ASP A 410 -1.75 -29.60 -9.41
CA ASP A 410 -2.11 -28.79 -8.23
C ASP A 410 -1.22 -29.01 -6.99
N TRP A 411 0.03 -29.44 -7.20
CA TRP A 411 1.06 -29.43 -6.17
C TRP A 411 1.72 -28.06 -6.10
N ARG A 412 1.88 -27.57 -4.88
CA ARG A 412 2.64 -26.35 -4.58
C ARG A 412 3.65 -26.67 -3.50
N ILE A 413 4.92 -26.39 -3.77
CA ILE A 413 6.01 -26.50 -2.80
C ILE A 413 6.51 -25.09 -2.54
N GLU A 414 6.41 -24.65 -1.30
CA GLU A 414 6.84 -23.32 -0.88
C GLU A 414 7.93 -23.43 0.18
N LEU A 415 8.99 -22.63 0.02
CA LEU A 415 9.92 -22.33 1.09
C LEU A 415 9.47 -21.04 1.77
N ARG A 416 9.12 -21.13 3.05
CA ARG A 416 8.80 -19.98 3.90
C ARG A 416 9.98 -19.66 4.81
N ILE A 417 10.50 -18.44 4.65
CA ILE A 417 11.58 -17.88 5.46
C ILE A 417 11.01 -16.72 6.27
N GLU A 418 11.23 -16.68 7.57
CA GLU A 418 10.74 -15.59 8.41
C GLU A 418 11.60 -14.33 8.24
N LEU A 419 11.14 -13.26 7.58
CA LEU A 419 11.94 -12.02 7.42
C LEU A 419 12.09 -11.24 8.71
N PHE A 420 11.03 -11.23 9.49
CA PHE A 420 10.94 -10.56 10.77
C PHE A 420 10.01 -11.41 11.62
N PRO A 421 10.07 -11.36 12.96
CA PRO A 421 9.15 -12.11 13.81
C PRO A 421 7.71 -12.11 13.27
N ASP A 422 7.22 -13.30 12.90
CA ASP A 422 5.90 -13.60 12.34
C ASP A 422 5.58 -13.03 10.94
N ILE A 423 6.58 -12.50 10.20
CA ILE A 423 6.44 -12.01 8.82
C ILE A 423 7.09 -13.01 7.86
N PRO A 424 6.31 -13.86 7.16
CA PRO A 424 6.86 -14.85 6.25
C PRO A 424 7.24 -14.24 4.89
N PHE A 425 8.33 -14.73 4.31
CA PHE A 425 8.71 -14.56 2.92
C PHE A 425 8.58 -15.91 2.23
N ILE A 426 7.70 -15.96 1.24
CA ILE A 426 7.28 -17.17 0.57
C ILE A 426 8.02 -17.23 -0.76
N ILE A 427 8.66 -18.37 -1.02
CA ILE A 427 9.38 -18.65 -2.25
C ILE A 427 8.75 -19.90 -2.85
N ALA A 428 8.11 -19.75 -4.02
CA ALA A 428 7.61 -20.90 -4.76
C ALA A 428 8.80 -21.72 -5.30
N LEU A 429 8.96 -22.95 -4.82
CA LEU A 429 9.96 -23.90 -5.31
C LEU A 429 9.41 -24.76 -6.46
N TYR A 430 8.10 -25.04 -6.45
CA TYR A 430 7.42 -25.84 -7.46
C TYR A 430 5.91 -25.54 -7.47
N GLY A 431 5.31 -25.58 -8.66
CA GLY A 431 3.91 -25.24 -8.91
C GLY A 431 3.81 -23.94 -9.72
N ASN A 432 3.12 -23.98 -10.87
CA ASN A 432 2.94 -22.81 -11.70
C ASN A 432 2.18 -21.72 -10.92
N GLU A 433 2.81 -20.58 -10.71
CA GLU A 433 2.11 -19.30 -10.67
C GLU A 433 1.60 -19.06 -12.11
N SER A 434 0.33 -19.35 -12.34
CA SER A 434 -0.41 -18.78 -13.48
C SER A 434 -0.79 -17.36 -13.14
#